data_AF-A0AA38MN80-F1
#
_entry.id   AF-A0AA38MN80-F1
#
_cell.length_a   1.000
_cell.length_b   1.000
_cell.length_c   1.000
_cell.angle_alpha   90.00
_cell.angle_beta   90.00
_cell.angle_gamma   90.00
#
_symmetry.space_group_name_H-M   'P 1'
#
loop_
_entity.id
_entity.type
_entity.pdbx_description
1 polymer ?
#
loop_
_entity_poly.entity_id
_entity_poly.type
_entity_poly.pdbx_seq_one_letter_code
_entity_poly.pdbx_strand_id
1 'polypeptide(L)'
;MAFQIDIALKMIPEFNGNKENLHKFIACSDIVGVSATTREQKETFLNVIKSKLCGSAYNLIKYKVFDSWEQLKIILQQQYLKKRTIAQIQAELINSKQYYNEDVLTFANRIERLTLDLTDACVASEGQAAYNTISNLNQKSALKALLKA
;
A
#
# COMPACT_ATOMS: atom_id res chain seq x y z
N MET A 1 -7.43 -35.68 -6.44
CA MET A 1 -6.77 -34.38 -6.73
C MET A 1 -6.72 -33.49 -5.47
N ALA A 2 -6.40 -34.04 -4.29
CA ALA A 2 -6.33 -33.28 -3.03
C ALA A 2 -4.90 -32.79 -2.74
N PHE A 3 -3.89 -33.60 -3.06
CA PHE A 3 -2.48 -33.36 -2.71
C PHE A 3 -1.87 -32.05 -3.24
N GLN A 4 -2.37 -31.50 -4.35
CA GLN A 4 -1.83 -30.27 -4.92
C GLN A 4 -2.19 -29.03 -4.10
N ILE A 5 -3.35 -29.00 -3.44
CA ILE A 5 -3.80 -27.81 -2.72
C ILE A 5 -3.03 -27.64 -1.41
N ASP A 6 -2.74 -28.73 -0.69
CA ASP A 6 -1.94 -28.71 0.54
C ASP A 6 -0.52 -28.19 0.31
N ILE A 7 0.08 -28.54 -0.83
CA ILE A 7 1.40 -28.03 -1.24
C ILE A 7 1.29 -26.54 -1.58
N ALA A 8 0.25 -26.14 -2.32
CA ALA A 8 0.03 -24.76 -2.71
C ALA A 8 -0.23 -23.84 -1.49
N LEU A 9 -0.94 -24.33 -0.47
CA LEU A 9 -1.18 -23.63 0.79
C LEU A 9 0.12 -23.30 1.55
N LYS A 10 1.13 -24.18 1.47
CA LYS A 10 2.45 -23.94 2.09
C LYS A 10 3.27 -22.86 1.36
N MET A 11 2.98 -22.62 0.08
CA MET A 11 3.68 -21.63 -0.75
C MET A 11 3.22 -20.19 -0.46
N ILE A 12 2.10 -20.00 0.25
CA ILE A 12 1.61 -18.68 0.63
C ILE A 12 2.59 -18.05 1.65
N PRO A 13 3.20 -16.89 1.33
CA PRO A 13 4.12 -16.23 2.24
C PRO A 13 3.40 -15.65 3.45
N GLU A 14 4.13 -15.36 4.51
CA GLU A 14 3.57 -14.63 5.65
C GLU A 14 3.45 -13.14 5.33
N PHE A 15 2.41 -12.50 5.85
CA PHE A 15 2.15 -11.08 5.64
C PHE A 15 2.04 -10.35 6.99
N ASN A 16 2.97 -9.43 7.22
CA ASN A 16 3.08 -8.66 8.47
C ASN A 16 2.47 -7.24 8.40
N GLY A 17 2.03 -6.81 7.21
CA GLY A 17 1.58 -5.45 6.95
C GLY A 17 2.51 -4.60 6.08
N ASN A 18 3.64 -5.14 5.59
CA ASN A 18 4.52 -4.39 4.67
C ASN A 18 3.93 -4.31 3.25
N LYS A 19 3.74 -3.09 2.74
CA LYS A 19 3.16 -2.80 1.41
C LYS A 19 3.89 -3.54 0.27
N GLU A 20 5.20 -3.66 0.34
CA GLU A 20 6.01 -4.34 -0.69
C GLU A 20 5.67 -5.83 -0.81
N ASN A 21 5.41 -6.48 0.34
CA ASN A 21 5.07 -7.90 0.40
C ASN A 21 3.59 -8.19 0.13
N LEU A 22 2.73 -7.16 0.15
CA LEU A 22 1.30 -7.31 -0.05
C LEU A 22 0.96 -7.84 -1.45
N HIS A 23 1.60 -7.29 -2.49
CA HIS A 23 1.36 -7.72 -3.87
C HIS A 23 1.68 -9.20 -4.07
N LYS A 24 2.82 -9.64 -3.54
CA LYS A 24 3.24 -11.04 -3.59
C LYS A 24 2.28 -11.94 -2.81
N PHE A 25 1.87 -11.53 -1.60
CA PHE A 25 0.92 -12.27 -0.78
C PHE A 25 -0.43 -12.46 -1.47
N ILE A 26 -0.99 -11.37 -2.04
CA ILE A 26 -2.27 -11.41 -2.76
C ILE A 26 -2.16 -12.32 -3.99
N ALA A 27 -1.11 -12.16 -4.79
CA ALA A 27 -0.93 -12.97 -6.01
C ALA A 27 -0.82 -14.47 -5.70
N CYS A 28 -0.02 -14.85 -4.70
CA CYS A 28 0.08 -16.25 -4.27
C CYS A 28 -1.26 -16.78 -3.74
N SER A 29 -1.97 -15.99 -2.92
CA SER A 29 -3.25 -16.38 -2.34
C SER A 29 -4.34 -16.52 -3.40
N ASP A 30 -4.38 -15.65 -4.42
CA ASP A 30 -5.33 -15.73 -5.52
C ASP A 30 -5.18 -17.04 -6.31
N ILE A 31 -3.94 -17.45 -6.62
CA ILE A 31 -3.67 -18.71 -7.33
C ILE A 31 -4.20 -19.92 -6.56
N VAL A 32 -3.98 -19.93 -5.24
CA VAL A 32 -4.46 -21.01 -4.37
C VAL A 32 -5.99 -20.96 -4.23
N GLY A 33 -6.57 -19.76 -4.13
CA GLY A 33 -8.01 -19.55 -4.04
C GLY A 33 -8.77 -20.05 -5.27
N VAL A 34 -8.24 -19.85 -6.48
CA VAL A 34 -8.81 -20.41 -7.72
C VAL A 34 -8.75 -21.93 -7.74
N SER A 35 -7.70 -22.51 -7.15
CA SER A 35 -7.52 -23.97 -7.06
C SER A 35 -8.48 -24.63 -6.05
N ALA A 36 -9.02 -23.85 -5.10
CA ALA A 36 -9.97 -24.31 -4.09
C ALA A 36 -11.39 -24.41 -4.69
N THR A 37 -11.78 -25.60 -5.15
CA THR A 37 -13.07 -25.83 -5.81
C THR A 37 -14.16 -26.31 -4.85
N THR A 38 -13.80 -27.10 -3.84
CA THR A 38 -14.75 -27.63 -2.85
C THR A 38 -14.92 -26.69 -1.66
N ARG A 39 -16.05 -26.82 -0.93
CA ARG A 39 -16.34 -26.02 0.25
C ARG A 39 -15.30 -26.21 1.36
N GLU A 40 -14.95 -27.46 1.65
CA GLU A 40 -13.94 -27.80 2.67
C GLU A 40 -12.57 -27.21 2.35
N GLN A 41 -12.17 -27.22 1.08
CA GLN A 41 -10.92 -26.60 0.62
C GLN A 41 -10.94 -25.09 0.79
N LYS A 42 -12.07 -24.43 0.51
CA LYS A 42 -12.22 -22.97 0.69
C LYS A 42 -12.16 -22.58 2.17
N GLU A 43 -12.81 -23.35 3.04
CA GLU A 43 -12.74 -23.14 4.50
C GLU A 43 -11.31 -23.35 5.03
N THR A 44 -10.64 -24.42 4.58
CA THR A 44 -9.25 -24.71 4.93
C THR A 44 -8.30 -23.60 4.45
N PHE A 45 -8.46 -23.16 3.20
CA PHE A 45 -7.70 -22.06 2.62
C PHE A 45 -7.85 -20.77 3.43
N LEU A 46 -9.08 -20.41 3.81
CA LEU A 46 -9.34 -19.21 4.60
C LEU A 46 -8.68 -19.30 5.99
N ASN A 47 -8.69 -20.48 6.61
CA ASN A 47 -8.02 -20.72 7.89
C ASN A 47 -6.49 -20.62 7.76
N VAL A 48 -5.91 -21.18 6.69
CA VAL A 48 -4.47 -21.05 6.42
C VAL A 48 -4.09 -19.59 6.19
N ILE A 49 -4.85 -18.85 5.38
CA ILE A 49 -4.58 -17.42 5.17
C ILE A 49 -4.59 -16.66 6.50
N LYS A 50 -5.59 -16.91 7.36
CA LYS A 50 -5.64 -16.29 8.70
C LYS A 50 -4.38 -16.57 9.51
N SER A 51 -3.85 -17.79 9.44
CA SER A 51 -2.60 -18.18 10.12
C SER A 51 -1.34 -17.53 9.54
N LYS A 52 -1.37 -17.13 8.26
CA LYS A 52 -0.25 -16.47 7.57
C LYS A 52 -0.22 -14.95 7.78
N LEU A 53 -1.25 -14.38 8.41
CA LEU A 53 -1.30 -12.97 8.77
C LEU A 53 -0.65 -12.79 10.14
N CYS A 54 0.36 -11.92 10.20
CA CYS A 54 1.16 -11.64 11.37
C CYS A 54 1.18 -10.12 11.68
N GLY A 55 1.62 -9.75 12.88
CA GLY A 55 1.88 -8.35 13.25
C GLY A 55 0.69 -7.41 13.02
N SER A 56 0.92 -6.31 12.29
CA SER A 56 -0.10 -5.29 12.00
C SER A 56 -1.27 -5.86 11.20
N ALA A 57 -1.01 -6.81 10.29
CA ALA A 57 -2.04 -7.42 9.46
C ALA A 57 -3.00 -8.29 10.29
N TYR A 58 -2.45 -9.05 11.23
CA TYR A 58 -3.25 -9.82 12.19
C TYR A 58 -4.13 -8.91 13.06
N ASN A 59 -3.56 -7.82 13.59
CA ASN A 59 -4.30 -6.87 14.42
C ASN A 59 -5.47 -6.22 13.67
N LEU A 60 -5.31 -5.96 12.37
CA LEU A 60 -6.36 -5.41 11.52
C LEU A 60 -7.56 -6.36 11.37
N ILE A 61 -7.30 -7.67 11.26
CA ILE A 61 -8.34 -8.65 10.95
C ILE A 61 -8.95 -9.30 12.19
N LYS A 62 -8.29 -9.23 13.35
CA LYS A 62 -8.70 -9.88 14.60
C LYS A 62 -10.15 -9.57 15.01
N TYR A 63 -10.62 -8.36 14.75
CA TYR A 63 -11.96 -7.90 15.13
C TYR A 63 -12.92 -7.80 13.94
N LYS A 64 -12.49 -8.21 12.73
CA LYS A 64 -13.29 -8.13 11.51
C LYS A 64 -13.86 -9.50 11.19
N VAL A 65 -15.16 -9.53 10.87
CA VAL A 65 -15.82 -10.72 10.34
C VAL A 65 -15.70 -10.70 8.83
N PHE A 66 -15.25 -11.81 8.25
CA PHE A 66 -15.19 -12.03 6.81
C PHE A 66 -15.36 -13.52 6.52
N ASP A 67 -16.16 -13.80 5.51
CA ASP A 67 -16.58 -15.15 5.12
C ASP A 67 -15.89 -15.63 3.84
N SER A 68 -15.16 -14.75 3.17
CA SER A 68 -14.46 -15.06 1.93
C SER A 68 -13.10 -14.40 1.82
N TRP A 69 -12.23 -15.02 1.02
CA TRP A 69 -10.93 -14.45 0.65
C TRP A 69 -11.08 -13.09 -0.02
N GLU A 70 -12.08 -12.90 -0.88
CA GLU A 70 -12.30 -11.64 -1.58
C GLU A 70 -12.58 -10.47 -0.61
N GLN A 71 -13.37 -10.71 0.43
CA GLN A 71 -13.61 -9.70 1.46
C GLN A 71 -12.31 -9.34 2.20
N LEU A 72 -11.51 -10.35 2.55
CA LEU A 72 -10.21 -10.13 3.20
C LEU A 72 -9.24 -9.36 2.29
N LYS A 73 -9.17 -9.73 1.01
CA LYS A 73 -8.35 -9.06 0.00
C LYS A 73 -8.71 -7.58 -0.10
N ILE A 74 -9.99 -7.24 -0.19
CA ILE A 74 -10.46 -5.85 -0.20
C ILE A 74 -10.01 -5.11 1.07
N ILE A 75 -10.16 -5.72 2.25
CA ILE A 75 -9.75 -5.10 3.52
C ILE A 75 -8.23 -4.83 3.54
N LEU A 76 -7.43 -5.80 3.10
CA LEU A 76 -5.97 -5.66 3.05
C LEU A 76 -5.55 -4.58 2.06
N GLN A 77 -6.17 -4.56 0.88
CA GLN A 77 -5.94 -3.52 -0.11
C GLN A 77 -6.34 -2.13 0.41
N GLN A 78 -7.52 -1.98 1.01
CA GLN A 78 -7.96 -0.68 1.55
C GLN A 78 -7.04 -0.15 2.66
N GLN A 79 -6.51 -1.04 3.51
CA GLN A 79 -5.65 -0.63 4.62
C GLN A 79 -4.20 -0.36 4.16
N TYR A 80 -3.62 -1.27 3.39
CA TYR A 80 -2.19 -1.28 3.07
C TYR A 80 -1.86 -0.73 1.68
N LEU A 81 -2.82 -0.71 0.77
CA LEU A 81 -2.76 0.08 -0.47
C LEU A 81 -3.43 1.45 -0.32
N LYS A 82 -3.81 1.87 0.90
CA LYS A 82 -4.30 3.23 1.13
C LYS A 82 -3.27 4.20 0.56
N LYS A 83 -3.57 4.78 -0.61
CA LYS A 83 -2.78 5.87 -1.18
C LYS A 83 -2.75 6.95 -0.10
N ARG A 84 -1.55 7.46 0.23
CA ARG A 84 -1.46 8.69 1.04
C ARG A 84 -2.38 9.70 0.36
N THR A 85 -3.25 10.36 1.12
CA THR A 85 -4.13 11.35 0.51
C THR A 85 -3.28 12.48 -0.05
N ILE A 86 -3.75 13.16 -1.10
CA ILE A 86 -3.03 14.31 -1.70
C ILE A 86 -2.63 15.31 -0.61
N ALA A 87 -3.52 15.57 0.36
CA ALA A 87 -3.27 16.44 1.50
C ALA A 87 -2.13 15.95 2.42
N GLN A 88 -2.00 14.64 2.64
CA GLN A 88 -0.90 14.07 3.43
C GLN A 88 0.45 14.18 2.71
N ILE A 89 0.48 13.87 1.41
CA ILE A 89 1.71 13.98 0.62
C ILE A 89 2.14 15.45 0.50
N GLN A 90 1.19 16.36 0.30
CA GLN A 90 1.43 17.81 0.31
C GLN A 90 1.98 18.30 1.64
N ALA A 91 1.37 17.89 2.76
CA ALA A 91 1.85 18.27 4.09
C ALA A 91 3.27 17.78 4.35
N GLU A 92 3.62 16.58 3.89
CA GLU A 92 4.96 16.02 4.02
C GLU A 92 5.98 16.74 3.12
N LEU A 93 5.59 17.09 1.89
CA LEU A 93 6.46 17.83 0.97
C LEU A 93 6.74 19.26 1.49
N ILE A 94 5.72 19.97 1.97
CA ILE A 94 5.87 21.33 2.52
C ILE A 94 6.74 21.34 3.79
N ASN A 95 6.64 20.30 4.61
CA ASN A 95 7.41 20.19 5.86
C ASN A 95 8.75 19.48 5.68
N SER A 96 9.08 18.98 4.50
CA SER A 96 10.35 18.31 4.24
C SER A 96 11.50 19.31 4.25
N LYS A 97 12.51 18.99 5.05
CA LYS A 97 13.81 19.68 5.08
C LYS A 97 14.91 18.63 4.96
N GLN A 98 16.05 19.04 4.44
CA GLN A 98 17.26 18.20 4.45
C GLN A 98 17.67 17.94 5.89
N TYR A 99 17.91 16.67 6.23
CA TYR A 99 18.40 16.33 7.56
C TYR A 99 19.89 16.68 7.73
N TYR A 100 20.33 16.83 8.98
CA TYR A 100 21.71 17.25 9.33
C TYR A 100 22.82 16.37 8.72
N ASN A 101 22.53 15.08 8.46
CA ASN A 101 23.46 14.12 7.86
C ASN A 101 22.93 13.52 6.53
N GLU A 102 21.95 14.15 5.88
CA GLU A 102 21.41 13.69 4.60
C GLU A 102 22.17 14.35 3.45
N ASP A 103 22.69 13.54 2.52
CA ASP A 103 23.34 14.05 1.32
C ASP A 103 22.32 14.75 0.39
N VAL A 104 22.77 15.76 -0.36
CA VAL A 104 21.92 16.58 -1.23
C VAL A 104 21.20 15.73 -2.29
N LEU A 105 21.87 14.72 -2.86
CA LEU A 105 21.24 13.82 -3.83
C LEU A 105 20.19 12.93 -3.16
N THR A 106 20.46 12.48 -1.93
CA THR A 106 19.50 11.68 -1.15
C THR A 106 18.24 12.49 -0.83
N PHE A 107 18.42 13.75 -0.43
CA PHE A 107 17.32 14.68 -0.22
C PHE A 107 16.54 14.95 -1.51
N ALA A 108 17.23 15.23 -2.62
CA ALA A 108 16.60 15.47 -3.92
C ALA A 108 15.76 14.27 -4.38
N ASN A 109 16.30 13.05 -4.29
CA ASN A 109 15.59 11.81 -4.62
C ASN A 109 14.35 11.60 -3.73
N ARG A 110 14.39 12.01 -2.46
CA ARG A 110 13.25 11.94 -1.54
C ARG A 110 12.14 12.92 -1.94
N ILE A 111 12.50 14.15 -2.29
CA ILE A 111 11.55 15.15 -2.78
C ILE A 111 10.95 14.73 -4.13
N GLU A 112 11.77 14.19 -5.04
CA GLU A 112 11.31 13.68 -6.33
C GLU A 112 10.29 12.55 -6.16
N ARG A 113 10.57 11.57 -5.29
CA ARG A 113 9.62 10.50 -4.96
C ARG A 113 8.29 11.04 -4.41
N LEU A 114 8.34 11.99 -3.47
CA LEU A 114 7.13 12.61 -2.94
C LEU A 114 6.34 13.36 -4.03
N THR A 115 7.03 13.97 -4.97
CA THR A 115 6.40 14.72 -6.08
C THR A 115 5.77 13.75 -7.10
N LEU A 116 6.41 12.63 -7.39
CA LEU A 116 5.86 11.56 -8.22
C LEU A 116 4.63 10.92 -7.57
N ASP A 117 4.71 10.56 -6.28
CA ASP A 117 3.58 10.02 -5.51
C ASP A 117 2.38 10.98 -5.50
N LEU A 118 2.64 12.29 -5.42
CA LEU A 118 1.62 13.33 -5.48
C LEU A 118 0.98 13.40 -6.87
N THR A 119 1.79 13.33 -7.92
CA THR A 119 1.33 13.34 -9.31
C THR A 119 0.45 12.12 -9.60
N ASP A 120 0.87 10.93 -9.18
CA ASP A 120 0.10 9.68 -9.31
C ASP A 120 -1.19 9.67 -8.48
N ALA A 121 -1.18 10.34 -7.32
CA ALA A 121 -2.38 10.53 -6.50
C ALA A 121 -3.36 11.51 -7.17
N CYS A 122 -2.87 12.55 -7.82
CA CYS A 122 -3.69 13.54 -8.52
C CYS A 122 -4.27 13.04 -9.84
N VAL A 123 -3.48 12.31 -10.65
CA VAL A 123 -3.97 11.68 -11.88
C VAL A 123 -5.07 10.66 -11.59
N ALA A 124 -4.92 9.87 -10.52
CA ALA A 124 -5.92 8.88 -10.13
C ALA A 124 -7.22 9.48 -9.53
N SER A 125 -7.25 10.78 -9.22
CA SER A 125 -8.38 11.41 -8.55
C SER A 125 -9.29 12.22 -9.50
N GLU A 126 -9.07 12.14 -10.83
CA GLU A 126 -9.83 12.83 -11.89
C GLU A 126 -10.38 14.21 -11.47
N GLY A 127 -9.48 15.19 -11.38
CA GLY A 127 -9.87 16.56 -11.16
C GLY A 127 -8.76 17.50 -11.60
N GLN A 128 -8.93 18.09 -12.79
CA GLN A 128 -8.07 19.14 -13.38
C GLN A 128 -7.74 20.28 -12.38
N ALA A 129 -8.53 20.45 -11.32
CA ALA A 129 -8.32 21.39 -10.22
C ALA A 129 -7.06 21.10 -9.36
N ALA A 130 -6.62 19.84 -9.25
CA ALA A 130 -5.47 19.47 -8.42
C ALA A 130 -4.13 19.88 -9.07
N TYR A 131 -4.02 19.78 -10.40
CA TYR A 131 -2.82 20.18 -11.15
C TYR A 131 -2.50 21.68 -10.98
N ASN A 132 -3.53 22.53 -11.03
CA ASN A 132 -3.37 23.97 -10.80
C ASN A 132 -2.95 24.28 -9.34
N THR A 133 -3.39 23.45 -8.39
CA THR A 133 -3.00 23.60 -6.98
C THR A 133 -1.52 23.23 -6.78
N ILE A 134 -1.02 22.21 -7.49
CA ILE A 134 0.39 21.79 -7.46
C ILE A 134 1.30 22.84 -8.09
N SER A 135 0.93 23.40 -9.25
CA SER A 135 1.72 24.44 -9.90
C SER A 135 1.83 25.70 -9.02
N ASN A 136 0.72 26.10 -8.38
CA ASN A 136 0.70 27.22 -7.44
C ASN A 136 1.50 26.96 -6.16
N LEU A 137 1.51 25.71 -5.66
CA LEU A 137 2.30 25.33 -4.48
C LEU A 137 3.79 25.30 -4.80
N ASN A 138 4.20 24.77 -5.96
CA ASN A 138 5.58 24.79 -6.43
C ASN A 138 6.10 26.23 -6.62
N GLN A 139 5.27 27.15 -7.12
CA GLN A 139 5.61 28.57 -7.19
C GLN A 139 5.75 29.21 -5.79
N LYS A 140 4.85 28.89 -4.85
CA LYS A 140 4.94 29.40 -3.47
C LYS A 140 6.13 28.86 -2.68
N SER A 141 6.49 27.59 -2.86
CA SER A 141 7.71 27.01 -2.27
C SER A 141 8.97 27.62 -2.87
N ALA A 142 8.99 27.87 -4.18
CA ALA A 142 10.08 28.60 -4.83
C ALA A 142 10.22 30.05 -4.31
N LEU A 143 9.10 30.77 -4.13
CA LEU A 143 9.09 32.12 -3.56
C LEU A 143 9.59 32.14 -2.11
N LYS A 144 9.24 31.14 -1.29
CA LYS A 144 9.76 31.02 0.10
C LYS A 144 11.26 30.69 0.15
N ALA A 145 11.78 29.95 -0.83
CA ALA A 145 13.21 29.69 -0.95
C ALA A 145 13.98 30.96 -1.32
N LEU A 146 13.38 31.83 -2.16
CA LEU A 146 13.99 33.10 -2.59
C LEU A 146 13.89 34.24 -1.56
N LEU A 147 12.85 34.27 -0.72
CA LEU A 147 12.68 35.28 0.35
C LEU A 147 13.57 35.07 1.59
N LYS A 148 14.38 34.00 1.61
CA LYS A 148 15.38 33.73 2.64
C LYS A 148 16.82 34.03 2.19
N ALA A 149 17.00 34.61 1.00
CA ALA A 149 18.28 35.14 0.52
C ALA A 149 18.43 36.62 0.90
#